data_AF-A0A3L9Y4S3-F1
#
_entry.id   AF-A0A3L9Y4S3-F1
#
_cell.length_a   1.000
_cell.length_b   1.000
_cell.length_c   1.000
_cell.angle_alpha   90.00
_cell.angle_beta   90.00
_cell.angle_gamma   90.00
#
_symmetry.space_group_name_H-M   'P 1'
#
loop_
_entity.id
_entity.type
_entity.pdbx_description
1 polymer ?
#
loop_
_entity_poly.entity_id
_entity_poly.type
_entity_poly.pdbx_seq_one_letter_code
_entity_poly.pdbx_strand_id
1 'polypeptide(L)'
;MMSEFLAVLALYYACDATAATRPMSPQEMQACTATYDTVKTYFVTGFDLAPRGTLERFAQMTAAYAAFKDWEDSNPDLVAAMRADAMNRVRGLMPVDG
;
A
#
# COMPACT_ATOMS: atom_id res chain seq x y z
N MET A 1 10.45 -8.12 -8.70
CA MET A 1 9.17 -8.71 -8.27
C MET A 1 8.94 -8.56 -6.75
N MET A 2 9.58 -9.33 -5.86
CA MET A 2 9.35 -9.19 -4.41
C MET A 2 9.91 -7.88 -3.82
N SER A 3 11.12 -7.45 -4.23
CA SER A 3 11.73 -6.20 -3.75
C SER A 3 10.95 -4.95 -4.15
N GLU A 4 10.44 -4.91 -5.38
CA GLU A 4 9.61 -3.81 -5.88
C GLU A 4 8.28 -3.73 -5.14
N PHE A 5 7.64 -4.88 -4.90
CA PHE A 5 6.42 -4.95 -4.09
C PHE A 5 6.66 -4.38 -2.68
N LEU A 6 7.71 -4.82 -2.00
CA LEU A 6 8.01 -4.34 -0.64
C LEU A 6 8.34 -2.85 -0.61
N ALA A 7 8.97 -2.30 -1.66
CA ALA A 7 9.21 -0.86 -1.77
C ALA A 7 7.90 -0.05 -1.91
N VAL A 8 6.99 -0.49 -2.78
CA VAL A 8 5.67 0.15 -2.93
C VAL A 8 4.84 -0.01 -1.64
N LEU A 9 4.92 -1.17 -0.99
CA LEU A 9 4.23 -1.43 0.26
C LEU A 9 4.76 -0.54 1.40
N ALA A 10 6.07 -0.32 1.47
CA ALA A 10 6.67 0.61 2.43
C ALA A 10 6.15 2.04 2.23
N LEU A 11 6.02 2.49 0.98
CA LEU A 11 5.42 3.80 0.67
C LEU A 11 3.95 3.86 1.09
N TYR A 12 3.18 2.79 0.86
CA TYR A 12 1.79 2.71 1.33
C TYR A 12 1.68 2.80 2.86
N TYR A 13 2.53 2.10 3.61
CA TYR A 13 2.53 2.22 5.07
C TYR A 13 2.99 3.59 5.56
N ALA A 14 3.89 4.29 4.84
CA ALA A 14 4.22 5.68 5.13
C ALA A 14 3.02 6.63 4.93
N CYS A 15 2.20 6.37 3.92
CA CYS A 15 0.94 7.08 3.71
C CYS A 15 -0.04 6.86 4.87
N ASP A 16 -0.22 5.62 5.32
CA ASP A 16 -1.08 5.29 6.47
C ASP A 16 -0.58 5.96 7.76
N ALA A 17 0.73 5.89 8.03
CA ALA A 17 1.36 6.57 9.16
C ALA A 17 1.22 8.11 9.10
N THR A 18 1.31 8.71 7.90
CA THR A 18 1.10 10.15 7.72
C THR A 18 -0.35 10.53 8.05
N ALA A 19 -1.32 9.77 7.54
CA ALA A 19 -2.74 9.98 7.81
C ALA A 19 -3.08 9.88 9.32
N ALA A 20 -2.39 8.97 10.04
CA ALA A 20 -2.56 8.79 11.47
C ALA A 20 -1.94 9.91 12.33
N THR A 21 -1.03 10.71 11.77
CA THR A 21 -0.29 11.75 12.51
C THR A 21 -0.75 13.17 12.18
N ARG A 22 -1.25 13.40 10.97
CA ARG A 22 -1.77 14.70 10.55
C ARG A 22 -2.76 14.58 9.40
N PRO A 23 -3.60 15.61 9.18
CA PRO A 23 -4.34 15.73 7.93
C PRO A 23 -3.38 15.73 6.72
N MET A 24 -3.79 15.02 5.67
CA MET A 24 -3.12 15.03 4.38
C MET A 24 -3.73 16.08 3.45
N SER A 25 -2.88 16.71 2.65
CA SER A 25 -3.33 17.54 1.54
C SER A 25 -4.00 16.70 0.45
N PRO A 26 -4.82 17.31 -0.44
CA PRO A 26 -5.42 16.60 -1.56
C PRO A 26 -4.41 15.88 -2.47
N GLN A 27 -3.24 16.48 -2.67
CA GLN A 27 -2.16 15.90 -3.49
C GLN A 27 -1.57 14.65 -2.84
N GLU A 28 -1.34 14.70 -1.52
CA GLU A 28 -0.87 13.54 -0.75
C GLU A 28 -1.91 12.41 -0.77
N MET A 29 -3.19 12.73 -0.54
CA MET A 29 -4.28 11.75 -0.62
C MET A 29 -4.33 11.07 -1.99
N GLN A 30 -4.18 11.83 -3.07
CA GLN A 30 -4.16 11.28 -4.42
C GLN A 30 -2.97 10.34 -4.65
N ALA A 31 -1.77 10.75 -4.26
CA ALA A 31 -0.55 9.95 -4.38
C ALA A 31 -0.63 8.65 -3.55
N CYS A 32 -1.14 8.75 -2.32
CA CYS A 32 -1.33 7.62 -1.43
C CYS A 32 -2.39 6.64 -1.96
N THR A 33 -3.49 7.15 -2.52
CA THR A 33 -4.51 6.31 -3.16
C THR A 33 -3.93 5.56 -4.36
N ALA A 34 -3.15 6.24 -5.21
CA ALA A 34 -2.49 5.60 -6.35
C ALA A 34 -1.51 4.51 -5.90
N THR A 35 -0.72 4.77 -4.86
CA THR A 35 0.21 3.78 -4.28
C THR A 35 -0.53 2.57 -3.74
N TYR A 36 -1.65 2.79 -3.03
CA TYR A 36 -2.47 1.71 -2.50
C TYR A 36 -3.10 0.86 -3.60
N ASP A 37 -3.55 1.47 -4.69
CA ASP A 37 -4.02 0.73 -5.85
C ASP A 37 -2.90 -0.08 -6.50
N THR A 38 -1.68 0.47 -6.61
CA THR A 38 -0.52 -0.30 -7.08
C THR A 38 -0.22 -1.50 -6.20
N VAL A 39 -0.28 -1.38 -4.86
CA VAL A 39 -0.11 -2.54 -3.94
C VAL A 39 -1.08 -3.67 -4.31
N LYS A 40 -2.37 -3.36 -4.49
CA LYS A 40 -3.38 -4.37 -4.84
C LYS A 40 -3.08 -5.05 -6.18
N THR A 41 -2.51 -4.33 -7.16
CA THR A 41 -2.22 -4.94 -8.47
C THR A 41 -1.21 -6.08 -8.42
N TYR A 42 -0.36 -6.17 -7.38
CA TYR A 42 0.52 -7.32 -7.17
C TYR A 42 -0.24 -8.61 -6.80
N PHE A 43 -1.50 -8.49 -6.38
CA PHE A 43 -2.38 -9.59 -6.01
C PHE A 43 -3.43 -9.89 -7.07
N VAL A 44 -3.32 -9.27 -8.25
CA VAL A 44 -4.12 -9.62 -9.42
C VAL A 44 -3.49 -10.86 -10.07
N THR A 45 -4.14 -12.01 -9.87
CA THR A 45 -3.68 -13.28 -10.44
C THR A 45 -4.72 -13.89 -11.37
N GLY A 46 -4.30 -14.30 -12.56
CA GLY A 46 -5.13 -15.10 -13.47
C GLY A 46 -6.13 -14.31 -14.33
N PHE A 47 -6.05 -12.99 -14.36
CA PHE A 47 -6.85 -12.14 -15.23
C PHE A 47 -6.12 -10.86 -15.60
N ASP A 48 -6.41 -10.34 -16.79
CA ASP A 48 -6.05 -8.97 -17.14
C ASP A 48 -7.00 -8.00 -16.43
N LEU A 49 -6.45 -6.88 -15.96
CA LEU A 49 -7.26 -5.84 -15.36
C LEU A 49 -8.21 -5.24 -16.38
N ALA A 50 -9.50 -5.26 -16.07
CA ALA A 50 -10.52 -4.60 -16.85
C ALA A 50 -10.26 -3.08 -16.92
N PRO A 51 -10.82 -2.38 -17.93
CA PRO A 51 -10.64 -0.94 -18.10
C PRO A 51 -11.01 -0.15 -16.84
N ARG A 52 -10.34 0.99 -16.62
CA ARG A 52 -10.66 1.88 -15.49
C ARG A 52 -12.13 2.33 -15.57
N GLY A 53 -12.78 2.40 -14.41
CA GLY A 53 -14.17 2.85 -14.29
C GLY A 53 -15.24 1.79 -14.57
N THR A 54 -14.87 0.54 -14.89
CA THR A 54 -15.85 -0.55 -15.05
C THR A 54 -16.18 -1.21 -13.72
N LEU A 55 -17.40 -1.76 -13.62
CA LEU A 55 -17.83 -2.58 -12.47
C LEU A 55 -16.97 -3.85 -12.32
N GLU A 56 -16.54 -4.42 -13.45
CA GLU A 56 -15.64 -5.57 -13.46
C GLU A 56 -14.29 -5.25 -12.80
N ARG A 57 -13.68 -4.10 -13.14
CA ARG A 57 -12.44 -3.68 -12.51
C ARG A 57 -12.62 -3.46 -11.02
N PHE A 58 -13.76 -2.91 -10.60
CA PHE A 58 -14.06 -2.75 -9.18
C PHE A 58 -14.09 -4.10 -8.45
N ALA A 59 -14.75 -5.11 -9.03
CA ALA A 59 -14.79 -6.46 -8.46
C ALA A 59 -13.38 -7.09 -8.40
N GLN A 60 -12.59 -6.96 -9.48
CA GLN A 60 -11.20 -7.44 -9.54
C GLN A 60 -10.31 -6.79 -8.47
N MET A 61 -10.38 -5.47 -8.30
CA MET A 61 -9.60 -4.75 -7.29
C MET A 61 -10.05 -5.07 -5.86
N THR A 62 -11.33 -5.42 -5.67
CA THR A 62 -11.86 -5.90 -4.38
C THR A 62 -11.30 -7.27 -4.03
N ALA A 63 -11.26 -8.20 -5.00
CA ALA A 63 -10.64 -9.52 -4.80
C ALA A 63 -9.13 -9.40 -4.52
N ALA A 64 -8.43 -8.55 -5.27
CA ALA A 64 -7.00 -8.29 -5.06
C ALA A 64 -6.71 -7.66 -3.68
N TYR A 65 -7.61 -6.79 -3.20
CA TYR A 65 -7.54 -6.28 -1.83
C TYR A 65 -7.67 -7.40 -0.79
N ALA A 66 -8.63 -8.31 -0.93
CA ALA A 66 -8.79 -9.43 -0.01
C ALA A 66 -7.52 -10.31 0.04
N ALA A 67 -6.96 -10.64 -1.13
CA ALA A 67 -5.71 -11.40 -1.20
C ALA A 67 -4.51 -10.67 -0.59
N PHE A 68 -4.42 -9.34 -0.74
CA PHE A 68 -3.42 -8.53 -0.03
C PHE A 68 -3.58 -8.63 1.49
N LYS A 69 -4.82 -8.55 2.00
CA LYS A 69 -5.10 -8.68 3.44
C LYS A 69 -4.72 -10.05 3.98
N ASP A 70 -5.05 -11.12 3.25
CA ASP A 70 -4.66 -12.49 3.62
C ASP A 70 -3.14 -12.65 3.64
N TRP A 71 -2.43 -11.99 2.71
CA TRP A 71 -0.97 -11.95 2.72
C TRP A 71 -0.43 -11.20 3.93
N GLU A 72 -1.01 -10.05 4.31
CA GLU A 72 -0.58 -9.33 5.52
C GLU A 72 -0.74 -10.19 6.77
N ASP A 73 -1.88 -10.89 6.89
CA ASP A 73 -2.17 -11.77 8.03
C ASP A 73 -1.24 -13.00 8.07
N SER A 74 -0.76 -13.44 6.91
CA SER A 74 0.22 -14.53 6.78
C SER A 74 1.67 -14.08 7.02
N ASN A 75 1.94 -12.77 7.05
CA ASN A 75 3.27 -12.18 7.23
C ASN A 75 3.31 -11.16 8.39
N PRO A 76 2.79 -11.52 9.59
CA PRO A 76 2.52 -10.55 10.64
C PRO A 76 3.79 -9.84 11.14
N ASP A 77 4.91 -10.56 11.31
CA ASP A 77 6.17 -9.99 11.81
C ASP A 77 6.76 -8.97 10.84
N LEU A 78 6.73 -9.29 9.54
CA LEU A 78 7.22 -8.39 8.48
C LEU A 78 6.34 -7.13 8.39
N VAL A 79 5.01 -7.31 8.38
CA VAL A 79 4.07 -6.19 8.33
C VAL A 79 4.23 -5.28 9.55
N ALA A 80 4.37 -5.87 10.75
CA ALA A 80 4.60 -5.11 11.98
C ALA A 80 5.90 -4.31 11.90
N ALA A 81 6.99 -4.91 11.45
CA ALA A 81 8.28 -4.22 11.29
C ALA A 81 8.19 -3.07 10.28
N MET A 82 7.56 -3.28 9.13
CA MET A 82 7.43 -2.25 8.09
C MET A 82 6.54 -1.08 8.54
N ARG A 83 5.45 -1.35 9.27
CA ARG A 83 4.59 -0.29 9.82
C ARG A 83 5.28 0.50 10.93
N ALA A 84 6.08 -0.16 11.76
CA ALA A 84 6.90 0.50 12.77
C ALA A 84 7.95 1.42 12.12
N ASP A 85 8.64 0.94 11.08
CA ASP A 85 9.58 1.74 10.28
C ASP A 85 8.89 2.97 9.67
N ALA A 86 7.74 2.78 9.02
CA ALA A 86 6.95 3.88 8.46
C ALA A 86 6.57 4.95 9.49
N MET A 87 6.12 4.53 10.68
CA MET A 87 5.79 5.44 11.77
C MET A 87 7.02 6.21 12.28
N ASN A 88 8.17 5.54 12.40
CA ASN A 88 9.41 6.19 12.82
C ASN A 88 9.87 7.25 11.80
N ARG A 89 9.79 6.96 10.51
CA ARG A 89 10.12 7.92 9.44
C ARG A 89 9.22 9.16 9.49
N VAL A 90 7.90 8.97 9.61
CA VAL A 90 6.94 10.09 9.68
C VAL A 90 7.17 10.96 10.92
N ARG A 91 7.60 10.36 12.04
CA ARG A 91 7.97 11.08 13.26
C ARG A 91 9.36 11.72 13.22
N GLY A 92 10.13 11.53 12.14
CA GLY A 92 11.51 12.01 12.02
C GLY A 92 12.51 11.27 12.92
N LEU A 93 12.17 10.07 13.39
CA LEU A 93 13.00 9.24 14.26
C LEU A 93 13.98 8.34 13.48
N MET A 94 13.87 8.34 12.14
CA MET A 94 14.82 7.69 11.23
C MET A 94 15.14 8.64 10.07
N PRO A 95 16.42 8.77 9.65
CA PRO A 95 16.76 9.52 8.45
C PRO A 95 16.09 8.87 7.24
N VAL A 96 15.53 9.69 6.35
CA VAL A 96 15.33 9.29 4.96
C VAL A 96 16.71 9.30 4.32
N ASP A 97 17.37 8.15 4.26
CA ASP A 97 18.60 8.03 3.48
C ASP A 97 18.29 8.48 2.04
N GLY A 98 18.96 9.55 1.62
CA GLY A 98 18.82 10.18 0.29
C GLY A 98 19.67 9.53 -0.77
#